data_AF-A0A958BCA3-F1
#
_entry.id   AF-A0A958BCA3-F1
#
_cell.length_a   1.000
_cell.length_b   1.000
_cell.length_c   1.000
_cell.angle_alpha   90.00
_cell.angle_beta   90.00
_cell.angle_gamma   90.00
#
_symmetry.space_group_name_H-M   'P 1'
#
loop_
_entity.id
_entity.type
_entity.pdbx_description
1 polymer ?
#
loop_
_entity_poly.entity_id
_entity_poly.type
_entity_poly.pdbx_seq_one_letter_code
_entity_poly.pdbx_strand_id
1 'polypeptide(L)'
;MLNTGQMNPSENALPNAAQNILDTANRMRWEVGNSAHEKIVETIYTDAARIADRAVTYPDTPPRFNLDRTIDRLVTSRIWGFPLMILLFTFVFWFTIIGANYPSSFLAWLLLDNVHPLLKEGSAAIGLPWWLDGLLIDGMYLATAWVIAVMLPPMAIFFPLFTLLEDFGYLPRVAFNLDNIFKKSGAHGKQSLSMMMGFGCNAAGVIATRVIDSPRERL
;
A
#
# COMPACT_ATOMS: atom_id res chain seq x y z
N MET A 1 -55.80 -14.47 39.74
CA MET A 1 -55.86 -15.93 39.94
C MET A 1 -54.95 -16.58 38.92
N LEU A 2 -54.15 -17.56 39.37
CA LEU A 2 -53.28 -18.48 38.60
C LEU A 2 -51.95 -17.86 38.14
N ASN A 3 -50.77 -18.43 38.38
CA ASN A 3 -50.34 -19.59 39.16
C ASN A 3 -48.81 -19.44 39.33
N THR A 4 -48.33 -19.48 40.57
CA THR A 4 -46.91 -19.58 40.92
C THR A 4 -46.40 -20.96 40.52
N GLY A 5 -46.01 -21.11 39.25
CA GLY A 5 -45.36 -22.29 38.72
C GLY A 5 -43.89 -22.31 39.10
N GLN A 6 -43.55 -23.16 40.06
CA GLN A 6 -42.21 -23.48 40.51
C GLN A 6 -41.30 -23.82 39.34
N MET A 7 -40.28 -23.00 39.06
CA MET A 7 -39.12 -23.43 38.28
C MET A 7 -38.13 -24.12 39.23
N ASN A 8 -38.12 -25.44 39.08
CA ASN A 8 -37.30 -26.44 39.73
C ASN A 8 -35.79 -26.10 39.64
N PRO A 9 -35.01 -26.09 40.75
CA PRO A 9 -33.58 -25.77 40.73
C PRO A 9 -32.67 -26.87 40.16
N SER A 10 -33.21 -27.93 39.54
CA SER A 10 -32.46 -29.17 39.28
C SER A 10 -32.02 -29.41 37.82
N GLU A 11 -31.91 -28.37 36.98
CA GLU A 11 -31.63 -28.56 35.54
C GLU A 11 -30.33 -27.92 35.01
N ASN A 12 -29.42 -27.50 35.91
CA ASN A 12 -28.11 -26.94 35.53
C ASN A 12 -26.93 -27.64 36.25
N ALA A 13 -26.97 -28.98 36.33
CA ALA A 13 -25.80 -29.76 36.70
C ALA A 13 -24.84 -29.86 35.51
N LEU A 14 -24.11 -28.78 35.20
CA LEU A 14 -22.85 -28.89 34.47
C LEU A 14 -22.03 -29.97 35.17
N PRO A 15 -21.45 -30.96 34.45
CA PRO A 15 -20.74 -32.07 35.08
C PRO A 15 -19.70 -31.51 36.06
N ASN A 16 -19.57 -32.09 37.26
CA ASN A 16 -18.69 -31.59 38.34
C ASN A 16 -17.29 -31.17 37.86
N ALA A 17 -16.77 -31.81 36.80
CA ALA A 17 -15.52 -31.43 36.15
C ALA A 17 -15.57 -30.02 35.51
N ALA A 18 -16.64 -29.66 34.79
CA ALA A 18 -16.79 -28.36 34.14
C ALA A 18 -16.93 -27.21 35.16
N GLN A 19 -17.68 -27.43 36.25
CA GLN A 19 -17.77 -26.43 37.34
C GLN A 19 -16.43 -26.27 38.06
N ASN A 20 -15.72 -27.38 38.35
CA ASN A 20 -14.37 -27.32 38.92
C ASN A 20 -13.37 -26.58 38.03
N ILE A 21 -13.44 -26.76 36.70
CA ILE A 21 -12.59 -26.04 35.75
C ILE A 21 -12.91 -24.54 35.77
N LEU A 22 -14.19 -24.17 35.78
CA LEU A 22 -14.61 -22.77 35.82
C LEU A 22 -14.24 -22.09 37.15
N ASP A 23 -14.38 -22.79 38.27
CA ASP A 23 -13.98 -22.29 39.59
C ASP A 23 -12.45 -22.16 39.71
N THR A 24 -11.71 -23.12 39.17
CA THR A 24 -10.24 -23.04 39.13
C THR A 24 -9.78 -21.91 38.21
N ALA A 25 -10.42 -21.73 37.05
CA ALA A 25 -10.14 -20.63 36.12
C ALA A 25 -10.47 -19.27 36.73
N ASN A 26 -11.59 -19.14 37.44
CA ASN A 26 -11.96 -17.90 38.15
C ASN A 26 -11.00 -17.60 39.31
N ARG A 27 -10.58 -18.61 40.07
CA ARG A 27 -9.58 -18.42 41.13
C ARG A 27 -8.24 -17.95 40.56
N MET A 28 -7.76 -18.62 39.51
CA MET A 28 -6.53 -18.23 38.82
C MET A 28 -6.64 -16.86 38.15
N ARG A 29 -7.81 -16.46 37.64
CA ARG A 29 -8.04 -15.12 37.05
C ARG A 29 -7.79 -13.98 38.05
N TRP A 30 -8.02 -14.20 39.34
CA TRP A 30 -7.76 -13.19 40.38
C TRP A 30 -6.31 -13.20 40.88
N GLU A 31 -5.63 -14.37 40.85
CA GLU A 31 -4.20 -14.48 41.16
C GLU A 31 -3.31 -13.95 40.02
N VAL A 32 -3.75 -14.19 38.79
CA VAL A 32 -3.12 -13.79 37.53
C VAL A 32 -3.76 -12.46 37.12
N GLY A 33 -3.44 -11.40 37.87
CA GLY A 33 -3.99 -10.06 37.62
C GLY A 33 -3.71 -9.53 36.20
N ASN A 34 -4.25 -8.35 35.87
CA ASN A 34 -4.13 -7.73 34.54
C ASN A 34 -2.69 -7.63 33.98
N SER A 35 -1.67 -7.75 34.83
CA SER A 35 -0.25 -7.73 34.46
C SER A 35 0.31 -9.06 33.94
N ALA A 36 -0.49 -10.14 33.91
CA ALA A 36 -0.02 -11.42 33.39
C ALA A 36 0.31 -11.38 31.90
N HIS A 37 -0.52 -10.69 31.13
CA HIS A 37 -0.24 -10.45 29.71
C HIS A 37 1.04 -9.62 29.54
N GLU A 38 1.20 -8.55 30.33
CA GLU A 38 2.42 -7.74 30.33
C GLU A 38 3.66 -8.57 30.70
N LYS A 39 3.60 -9.40 31.73
CA LYS A 39 4.71 -10.27 32.16
C LYS A 39 5.07 -11.32 31.12
N ILE A 40 4.09 -11.90 30.44
CA ILE A 40 4.33 -12.87 29.35
C ILE A 40 5.06 -12.15 28.19
N VAL A 41 4.57 -10.97 27.79
CA VAL A 41 5.20 -10.17 26.74
C VAL A 41 6.61 -9.74 27.15
N GLU A 42 6.80 -9.26 28.37
CA GLU A 42 8.10 -8.89 28.94
C GLU A 42 9.09 -10.05 28.91
N THR A 43 8.65 -11.25 29.30
CA THR A 43 9.49 -12.46 29.31
C THR A 43 9.91 -12.83 27.89
N ILE A 44 8.97 -12.81 26.93
CA ILE A 44 9.26 -13.10 25.51
C ILE A 44 10.29 -12.11 24.94
N TYR A 45 10.12 -10.82 25.21
CA TYR A 45 11.06 -9.80 24.75
C TYR A 45 12.43 -9.94 25.41
N THR A 46 12.47 -10.28 26.71
CA THR A 46 13.72 -10.47 27.45
C THR A 46 14.51 -11.67 26.92
N ASP A 47 13.83 -12.79 26.66
CA ASP A 47 14.50 -13.97 26.09
C ASP A 47 14.94 -13.73 24.64
N ALA A 48 14.13 -13.05 23.83
CA ALA A 48 14.53 -12.65 22.49
C ALA A 48 15.77 -11.74 22.50
N ALA A 49 15.81 -10.74 23.40
CA ALA A 49 16.96 -9.86 23.57
C ALA A 49 18.20 -10.62 24.03
N ARG A 50 18.06 -11.54 24.98
CA ARG A 50 19.16 -12.40 25.45
C ARG A 50 19.73 -13.27 24.33
N ILE A 51 18.87 -13.81 23.46
CA ILE A 51 19.32 -14.60 22.29
C ILE A 51 20.02 -13.69 21.28
N ALA A 52 19.46 -12.51 21.00
CA ALA A 52 20.05 -11.53 20.09
C ALA A 52 21.44 -11.07 20.56
N ASP A 53 21.61 -10.72 21.84
CA ASP A 53 22.91 -10.32 22.41
C ASP A 53 23.97 -11.42 22.34
N ARG A 54 23.56 -12.69 22.40
CA ARG A 54 24.48 -13.83 22.26
C ARG A 54 24.83 -14.14 20.81
N ALA A 55 23.95 -13.81 19.87
CA ALA A 55 24.11 -14.14 18.45
C ALA A 55 24.66 -12.98 17.61
N VAL A 56 24.50 -11.74 18.05
CA VAL A 56 24.87 -10.53 17.31
C VAL A 56 26.04 -9.84 18.00
N THR A 57 27.18 -9.82 17.32
CA THR A 57 28.34 -9.02 17.72
C THR A 57 28.25 -7.64 17.07
N TYR A 58 28.15 -6.59 17.89
CA TYR A 58 28.28 -5.22 17.42
C TYR A 58 29.76 -4.87 17.25
N PRO A 59 30.19 -4.29 16.12
CA PRO A 59 31.56 -3.78 16.00
C PRO A 59 31.76 -2.56 16.92
N ASP A 60 32.86 -2.54 17.68
CA ASP A 60 33.28 -1.45 18.60
C ASP A 60 33.56 -0.10 17.90
N THR A 61 33.50 -0.07 16.57
CA THR A 61 33.72 1.13 15.78
C THR A 61 32.38 1.67 15.27
N PRO A 62 32.03 2.94 15.56
CA PRO A 62 30.85 3.54 14.98
C PRO A 62 31.01 3.51 13.44
N PRO A 63 30.03 2.96 12.69
CA PRO A 63 30.14 2.89 11.24
C PRO A 63 30.30 4.29 10.67
N ARG A 64 31.34 4.47 9.85
CA ARG A 64 31.66 5.70 9.14
C ARG A 64 30.71 5.92 7.97
N PHE A 65 29.43 6.18 8.22
CA PHE A 65 28.52 6.74 7.22
C PHE A 65 27.54 7.71 7.91
N ASN A 66 27.97 8.98 8.01
CA ASN A 66 27.16 10.07 8.55
C ASN A 66 26.04 10.53 7.58
N LEU A 67 26.03 10.07 6.34
CA LEU A 67 24.96 10.37 5.38
C LEU A 67 23.65 9.71 5.80
N ASP A 68 23.66 8.43 6.18
CA ASP A 68 22.47 7.72 6.67
C ASP A 68 21.88 8.38 7.90
N ARG A 69 22.71 8.78 8.88
CA ARG A 69 22.24 9.51 10.08
C ARG A 69 21.70 10.90 9.79
N THR A 70 22.23 11.60 8.79
CA THR A 70 21.79 12.96 8.45
C THR A 70 20.50 12.92 7.64
N ILE A 71 20.39 11.97 6.70
CA ILE A 71 19.16 11.66 5.99
C ILE A 71 18.10 11.19 6.99
N ASP A 72 18.43 10.28 7.91
CA ASP A 72 17.49 9.86 8.95
C ASP A 72 17.03 11.03 9.79
N ARG A 73 17.91 11.94 10.22
CA ARG A 73 17.54 13.10 11.06
C ARG A 73 16.71 14.14 10.31
N LEU A 74 16.94 14.31 9.00
CA LEU A 74 16.13 15.17 8.14
C LEU A 74 14.75 14.55 7.88
N VAL A 75 14.71 13.24 7.66
CA VAL A 75 13.49 12.45 7.39
C VAL A 75 12.65 12.22 8.66
N THR A 76 13.26 12.11 9.86
CA THR A 76 12.55 11.90 11.14
C THR A 76 12.15 13.20 11.84
N SER A 77 12.56 14.38 11.37
CA SER A 77 12.10 15.60 12.03
C SER A 77 10.60 15.80 11.79
N ARG A 78 9.85 16.00 12.88
CA ARG A 78 8.39 16.15 12.91
C ARG A 78 7.86 17.23 11.96
N ILE A 79 8.67 18.25 11.67
CA ILE A 79 8.30 19.43 10.89
C ILE A 79 8.80 19.33 9.43
N TRP A 80 10.02 18.81 9.19
CA TRP A 80 10.54 18.68 7.82
C TRP A 80 10.04 17.44 7.08
N GLY A 81 9.46 16.45 7.77
CA GLY A 81 8.92 15.25 7.13
C GLY A 81 7.85 15.54 6.08
N PHE A 82 6.93 16.48 6.36
CA PHE A 82 5.84 16.81 5.43
C PHE A 82 6.30 17.62 4.19
N PRO A 83 7.11 18.69 4.31
CA PRO A 83 7.69 19.37 3.16
C PRO A 83 8.58 18.46 2.29
N LEU A 84 9.42 17.63 2.93
CA LEU A 84 10.30 16.68 2.23
C LEU A 84 9.49 15.66 1.43
N MET A 85 8.38 15.18 2.00
CA MET A 85 7.45 14.27 1.33
C MET A 85 6.84 14.89 0.08
N ILE A 86 6.29 16.11 0.17
CA ILE A 86 5.74 16.82 -0.99
C ILE A 86 6.81 17.03 -2.05
N LEU A 87 8.02 17.46 -1.64
CA LEU A 87 9.12 17.70 -2.56
C LEU A 87 9.53 16.43 -3.29
N LEU A 88 9.63 15.30 -2.59
CA LEU A 88 10.02 14.02 -3.18
C LEU A 88 8.94 13.50 -4.15
N PHE A 89 7.65 13.56 -3.78
CA PHE A 89 6.57 13.21 -4.73
C PHE A 89 6.57 14.12 -5.96
N THR A 90 6.76 15.42 -5.76
CA THR A 90 6.85 16.40 -6.86
C THR A 90 8.02 16.05 -7.78
N PHE A 91 9.18 15.69 -7.20
CA PHE A 91 10.35 15.28 -7.96
C PHE A 91 10.11 13.99 -8.75
N VAL A 92 9.50 12.97 -8.14
CA VAL A 92 9.14 11.71 -8.80
C VAL A 92 8.18 11.96 -9.97
N PHE A 93 7.13 12.76 -9.77
CA PHE A 93 6.18 13.09 -10.84
C PHE A 93 6.84 13.93 -11.94
N TRP A 94 7.61 14.93 -11.58
CA TRP A 94 8.35 15.77 -12.52
C TRP A 94 9.30 14.94 -13.39
N PHE A 95 10.08 14.07 -12.75
CA PHE A 95 10.99 13.16 -13.43
C PHE A 95 10.24 12.19 -14.34
N THR A 96 9.11 11.65 -13.90
CA THR A 96 8.27 10.75 -14.70
C THR A 96 7.71 11.48 -15.93
N ILE A 97 7.19 12.70 -15.79
CA ILE A 97 6.59 13.46 -16.90
C ILE A 97 7.64 13.82 -17.95
N ILE A 98 8.78 14.37 -17.51
CA ILE A 98 9.87 14.74 -18.44
C ILE A 98 10.49 13.49 -19.05
N GLY A 99 10.77 12.48 -18.23
CA GLY A 99 11.36 11.22 -18.66
C GLY A 99 10.47 10.49 -19.66
N ALA A 100 9.16 10.49 -19.48
CA ALA A 100 8.20 9.82 -20.35
C ALA A 100 7.99 10.53 -21.69
N ASN A 101 8.28 11.83 -21.79
CA ASN A 101 8.11 12.58 -23.04
C ASN A 101 9.02 12.06 -24.16
N TYR A 102 10.23 11.62 -23.83
CA TYR A 102 11.19 11.03 -24.79
C TYR A 102 10.66 9.71 -25.41
N PRO A 103 10.36 8.65 -24.62
CA PRO A 103 9.79 7.42 -25.17
C PRO A 103 8.40 7.61 -25.77
N SER A 104 7.58 8.51 -25.25
CA SER A 104 6.26 8.85 -25.82
C SER A 104 6.39 9.42 -27.23
N SER A 105 7.27 10.41 -27.44
CA SER A 105 7.49 10.99 -28.77
C SER A 105 8.08 9.97 -29.75
N PHE A 106 8.97 9.08 -29.31
CA PHE A 106 9.45 7.96 -30.13
C PHE A 106 8.33 6.99 -30.53
N LEU A 107 7.47 6.60 -29.58
CA LEU A 107 6.33 5.72 -29.87
C LEU A 107 5.32 6.39 -30.81
N ALA A 108 5.03 7.67 -30.60
CA ALA A 108 4.14 8.45 -31.47
C ALA A 108 4.70 8.49 -32.90
N TRP A 109 5.99 8.77 -33.06
CA TRP A 109 6.64 8.74 -34.37
C TRP A 109 6.56 7.36 -35.03
N LEU A 110 6.76 6.28 -34.26
CA LEU A 110 6.69 4.92 -34.81
C LEU A 110 5.26 4.51 -35.19
N LEU A 111 4.30 4.64 -34.28
CA LEU A 111 2.94 4.13 -34.47
C LEU A 111 2.06 5.08 -35.30
N LEU A 112 2.16 6.38 -35.07
CA LEU A 112 1.31 7.38 -35.74
C LEU A 112 1.94 7.88 -37.04
N ASP A 113 3.24 8.17 -37.07
CA ASP A 113 3.84 8.78 -38.27
C ASP A 113 4.34 7.76 -39.29
N ASN A 114 4.65 6.52 -38.88
CA ASN A 114 5.09 5.47 -39.81
C ASN A 114 4.01 4.41 -40.05
N VAL A 115 3.48 3.79 -39.00
CA VAL A 115 2.59 2.63 -39.16
C VAL A 115 1.19 3.03 -39.64
N HIS A 116 0.61 4.12 -39.14
CA HIS A 116 -0.70 4.60 -39.60
C HIS A 116 -0.76 4.89 -41.11
N PRO A 117 0.15 5.69 -41.72
CA PRO A 117 0.11 5.94 -43.16
C PRO A 117 0.37 4.67 -43.98
N LEU A 118 1.25 3.76 -43.54
CA LEU A 118 1.43 2.46 -44.19
C LEU A 118 0.16 1.62 -44.19
N LEU A 119 -0.58 1.62 -43.08
CA LEU A 119 -1.88 0.95 -42.97
C LEU A 119 -2.91 1.56 -43.93
N LYS A 120 -2.90 2.89 -44.07
CA LYS A 120 -3.82 3.65 -44.94
C LYS A 120 -3.50 3.49 -46.42
N GLU A 121 -2.23 3.42 -46.79
CA GLU A 121 -1.80 3.07 -48.15
C GLU A 121 -2.13 1.62 -48.48
N GLY A 122 -1.94 0.70 -47.51
CA GLY A 122 -2.31 -0.70 -47.66
C GLY A 122 -3.82 -0.93 -47.81
N SER A 123 -4.64 -0.19 -47.06
CA SER A 123 -6.10 -0.27 -47.18
C SER A 123 -6.62 0.31 -48.49
N ALA A 124 -6.01 1.40 -48.97
CA ALA A 124 -6.28 1.96 -50.29
C ALA A 124 -5.90 0.98 -51.42
N ALA A 125 -4.79 0.25 -51.28
CA ALA A 125 -4.36 -0.76 -52.26
C ALA A 125 -5.31 -1.97 -52.34
N ILE A 126 -5.95 -2.34 -51.21
CA ILE A 126 -6.93 -3.44 -51.13
C ILE A 126 -8.33 -2.97 -51.59
N GLY A 127 -8.56 -1.67 -51.73
CA GLY A 127 -9.85 -1.10 -52.14
C GLY A 127 -10.90 -1.17 -51.03
N LEU A 128 -10.48 -1.01 -49.77
CA LEU A 128 -11.39 -0.99 -48.63
C LEU A 128 -12.41 0.16 -48.74
N PRO A 129 -13.70 -0.08 -48.44
CA PRO A 129 -14.69 0.99 -48.44
C PRO A 129 -14.42 1.99 -47.31
N TRP A 130 -14.66 3.27 -47.59
CA TRP A 130 -14.32 4.41 -46.73
C TRP A 130 -14.82 4.30 -45.28
N TRP A 131 -15.97 3.66 -45.05
CA TRP A 131 -16.53 3.49 -43.71
C TRP A 131 -15.76 2.45 -42.88
N LEU A 132 -15.20 1.42 -43.51
CA LEU A 132 -14.47 0.34 -42.84
C LEU A 132 -13.03 0.78 -42.54
N ASP A 133 -12.41 1.49 -43.49
CA ASP A 133 -11.11 2.14 -43.30
C ASP A 133 -11.14 3.16 -42.16
N GLY A 134 -12.12 4.07 -42.17
CA GLY A 134 -12.28 5.06 -41.11
C GLY A 134 -12.57 4.45 -39.73
N LEU A 135 -13.33 3.34 -39.66
CA LEU A 135 -13.62 2.67 -38.40
C LEU A 135 -12.38 1.95 -37.83
N LEU A 136 -11.69 1.14 -38.64
CA LEU A 136 -10.55 0.35 -38.16
C LEU A 136 -9.28 1.17 -37.99
N ILE A 137 -8.93 2.01 -38.97
CA ILE A 137 -7.62 2.67 -39.03
C ILE A 137 -7.68 4.00 -38.30
N ASP A 138 -8.62 4.88 -38.65
CA ASP A 138 -8.76 6.20 -38.01
C ASP A 138 -9.43 6.09 -36.63
N GLY A 139 -10.33 5.12 -36.43
CA GLY A 139 -11.01 4.88 -35.16
C GLY A 139 -10.19 4.00 -34.21
N MET A 140 -10.21 2.68 -34.46
CA MET A 140 -9.64 1.71 -33.51
C MET A 140 -8.13 1.82 -33.39
N TYR A 141 -7.40 1.80 -34.51
CA TYR A 141 -5.95 1.79 -34.52
C TYR A 141 -5.39 3.10 -33.97
N LEU A 142 -5.81 4.26 -34.50
CA LEU A 142 -5.27 5.55 -34.08
C LEU A 142 -5.56 5.85 -32.61
N ALA A 143 -6.77 5.53 -32.12
CA ALA A 143 -7.09 5.65 -30.70
C ALA A 143 -6.20 4.74 -29.82
N THR A 144 -6.03 3.48 -30.21
CA THR A 144 -5.21 2.52 -29.46
C THR A 144 -3.73 2.93 -29.47
N ALA A 145 -3.21 3.32 -30.63
CA ALA A 145 -1.85 3.80 -30.80
C ALA A 145 -1.57 5.04 -29.95
N TRP A 146 -2.51 5.98 -29.91
CA TRP A 146 -2.37 7.19 -29.10
C TRP A 146 -2.40 6.89 -27.60
N VAL A 147 -3.32 6.03 -27.15
CA VAL A 147 -3.37 5.59 -25.75
C VAL A 147 -2.07 4.90 -25.36
N ILE A 148 -1.54 3.99 -26.19
CA ILE A 148 -0.27 3.30 -25.93
C ILE A 148 0.88 4.31 -25.91
N ALA A 149 0.98 5.21 -26.87
CA ALA A 149 2.06 6.19 -26.95
C ALA A 149 2.09 7.13 -25.74
N VAL A 150 0.93 7.58 -25.26
CA VAL A 150 0.84 8.58 -24.19
C VAL A 150 0.83 7.96 -22.79
N MET A 151 0.13 6.84 -22.59
CA MET A 151 -0.11 6.29 -21.24
C MET A 151 0.93 5.25 -20.81
N LEU A 152 1.47 4.47 -21.76
CA LEU A 152 2.42 3.40 -21.43
C LEU A 152 3.76 3.94 -20.88
N PRO A 153 4.38 4.99 -21.46
CA PRO A 153 5.71 5.40 -21.01
C PRO A 153 5.76 5.99 -19.58
N PRO A 154 4.82 6.86 -19.15
CA PRO A 154 4.77 7.32 -17.77
C PRO A 154 4.61 6.16 -16.78
N MET A 155 3.75 5.19 -17.06
CA MET A 155 3.57 4.01 -16.19
C MET A 155 4.84 3.18 -16.09
N ALA A 156 5.52 2.96 -17.22
CA ALA A 156 6.76 2.18 -17.29
C ALA A 156 7.92 2.80 -16.49
N ILE A 157 7.95 4.13 -16.34
CA ILE A 157 8.97 4.84 -15.55
C ILE A 157 8.53 4.98 -14.09
N PHE A 158 7.26 5.31 -13.85
CA PHE A 158 6.73 5.57 -12.52
C PHE A 158 6.79 4.34 -11.62
N PHE A 159 6.41 3.16 -12.13
CA PHE A 159 6.35 1.94 -11.32
C PHE A 159 7.73 1.51 -10.79
N PRO A 160 8.78 1.36 -11.61
CA PRO A 160 10.11 1.01 -11.12
C PRO A 160 10.67 2.05 -10.14
N LEU A 161 10.45 3.33 -10.40
CA LEU A 161 10.88 4.40 -9.49
C LEU A 161 10.15 4.30 -8.14
N PHE A 162 8.85 4.05 -8.16
CA PHE A 162 8.06 3.87 -6.95
C PHE A 162 8.45 2.61 -6.17
N THR A 163 8.71 1.49 -6.85
CA THR A 163 9.24 0.26 -6.24
C THR A 163 10.60 0.51 -5.60
N LEU A 164 11.49 1.26 -6.26
CA LEU A 164 12.78 1.63 -5.67
C LEU A 164 12.59 2.46 -4.38
N LEU A 165 11.63 3.39 -4.37
CA LEU A 165 11.26 4.16 -3.18
C LEU A 165 10.66 3.29 -2.07
N GLU A 166 9.99 2.21 -2.43
CA GLU A 166 9.43 1.22 -1.51
C GLU A 166 10.55 0.40 -0.86
N ASP A 167 11.50 -0.08 -1.67
CA ASP A 167 12.66 -0.86 -1.24
C ASP A 167 13.58 -0.06 -0.30
N PHE A 168 13.72 1.25 -0.52
CA PHE A 168 14.44 2.13 0.42
C PHE A 168 13.67 2.41 1.73
N GLY A 169 12.46 1.89 1.88
CA GLY A 169 11.65 2.08 3.08
C GLY A 169 11.11 3.51 3.23
N TYR A 170 11.12 4.32 2.17
CA TYR A 170 10.60 5.69 2.21
C TYR A 170 9.06 5.70 2.25
N LEU A 171 8.42 4.83 1.46
CA LEU A 171 6.96 4.67 1.42
C LEU A 171 6.34 4.32 2.79
N PRO A 172 6.89 3.38 3.57
CA PRO A 172 6.49 3.15 4.96
C PRO A 172 6.57 4.41 5.85
N ARG A 173 7.66 5.21 5.71
CA ARG A 173 7.85 6.45 6.49
C ARG A 173 6.81 7.50 6.13
N VAL A 174 6.51 7.64 4.84
CA VAL A 174 5.46 8.53 4.32
C VAL A 174 4.09 8.13 4.84
N ALA A 175 3.75 6.84 4.76
CA ALA A 175 2.47 6.32 5.25
C ALA A 175 2.29 6.62 6.74
N PHE A 176 3.33 6.44 7.55
CA PHE A 176 3.31 6.81 8.97
C PHE A 176 3.15 8.32 9.22
N ASN A 177 3.82 9.15 8.42
CA ASN A 177 3.67 10.61 8.54
C ASN A 177 2.25 11.08 8.20
N LEU A 178 1.62 10.46 7.20
CA LEU A 178 0.24 10.71 6.79
C LEU A 178 -0.78 10.10 7.76
N ASP A 179 -0.46 9.00 8.45
CA ASP A 179 -1.36 8.33 9.39
C ASP A 179 -1.91 9.30 10.46
N ASN A 180 -1.09 10.22 10.96
CA ASN A 180 -1.56 11.21 11.94
C ASN A 180 -2.60 12.21 11.37
N ILE A 181 -2.60 12.45 10.05
CA ILE A 181 -3.61 13.28 9.38
C ILE A 181 -4.88 12.46 9.13
N PHE A 182 -4.73 11.24 8.62
CA PHE A 182 -5.86 10.32 8.38
C PHE A 182 -6.56 9.93 9.69
N LYS A 183 -5.82 9.73 10.78
CA LYS A 183 -6.39 9.44 12.10
C LYS A 183 -7.25 10.59 12.63
N LYS A 184 -6.92 11.85 12.31
CA LYS A 184 -7.76 13.00 12.65
C LYS A 184 -9.07 13.01 11.87
N SER A 185 -9.09 12.46 10.66
CA SER A 185 -10.30 12.30 9.84
C SER A 185 -11.03 10.97 10.10
N GLY A 186 -10.61 10.16 11.08
CA GLY A 186 -11.21 8.86 11.38
C GLY A 186 -10.85 7.74 10.40
N ALA A 187 -9.81 7.94 9.59
CA ALA A 187 -9.34 7.05 8.53
C ALA A 187 -8.03 6.34 8.91
N HIS A 188 -7.72 5.24 8.23
CA HIS A 188 -6.53 4.42 8.50
C HIS A 188 -5.37 4.83 7.59
N GLY A 189 -4.13 4.90 8.12
CA GLY A 189 -2.92 5.20 7.33
C GLY A 189 -2.70 4.34 6.08
N LYS A 190 -3.31 3.15 5.96
CA LYS A 190 -3.30 2.34 4.74
C LYS A 190 -3.99 3.03 3.54
N GLN A 191 -4.94 3.94 3.79
CA GLN A 191 -5.61 4.73 2.76
C GLN A 191 -4.74 5.85 2.18
N SER A 192 -3.69 6.27 2.92
CA SER A 192 -2.78 7.32 2.45
C SER A 192 -2.01 6.90 1.19
N LEU A 193 -1.60 5.63 1.14
CA LEU A 193 -0.84 5.06 0.03
C LEU A 193 -1.71 4.91 -1.23
N SER A 194 -2.96 4.46 -1.08
CA SER A 194 -3.91 4.40 -2.20
C SER A 194 -4.26 5.78 -2.74
N MET A 195 -4.39 6.79 -1.88
CA MET A 195 -4.63 8.17 -2.33
C MET A 195 -3.46 8.74 -3.14
N MET A 196 -2.23 8.50 -2.69
CA MET A 196 -1.03 8.94 -3.42
C MET A 196 -0.90 8.28 -4.79
N MET A 197 -1.18 6.97 -4.90
CA MET A 197 -1.21 6.28 -6.18
C MET A 197 -2.35 6.77 -7.09
N GLY A 198 -3.53 7.03 -6.51
CA GLY A 198 -4.71 7.54 -7.22
C GLY A 198 -4.50 8.92 -7.83
N PHE A 199 -3.71 9.79 -7.18
CA PHE A 199 -3.37 11.10 -7.74
C PHE A 199 -2.59 11.01 -9.06
N GLY A 200 -1.75 9.98 -9.22
CA GLY A 200 -0.99 9.75 -10.45
C GLY A 200 -1.82 9.02 -11.51
N CYS A 201 -2.42 7.89 -11.14
CA CYS A 201 -3.25 7.11 -12.03
C CYS A 201 -4.44 6.52 -11.27
N ASN A 202 -5.65 6.92 -11.67
CA ASN A 202 -6.89 6.43 -11.06
C ASN A 202 -6.98 4.90 -11.06
N ALA A 203 -6.53 4.23 -12.13
CA ALA A 203 -6.54 2.77 -12.21
C ALA A 203 -5.61 2.14 -11.14
N ALA A 204 -4.40 2.68 -10.97
CA ALA A 204 -3.48 2.23 -9.93
C ALA A 204 -4.05 2.51 -8.52
N GLY A 205 -4.69 3.66 -8.33
CA GLY A 205 -5.38 4.02 -7.09
C GLY A 205 -6.48 3.01 -6.72
N VAL A 206 -7.33 2.62 -7.68
CA VAL A 206 -8.38 1.61 -7.47
C VAL A 206 -7.76 0.25 -7.12
N ILE A 207 -6.72 -0.19 -7.82
CA ILE A 207 -6.05 -1.46 -7.50
C ILE A 207 -5.41 -1.42 -6.10
N ALA A 208 -4.84 -0.29 -5.71
CA ALA A 208 -4.21 -0.11 -4.39
C ALA A 208 -5.20 -0.22 -3.23
N THR A 209 -6.50 0.06 -3.46
CA THR A 209 -7.55 -0.10 -2.42
C THR A 209 -7.67 -1.53 -1.89
N ARG A 210 -7.12 -2.55 -2.59
CA ARG A 210 -7.08 -3.94 -2.10
C ARG A 210 -6.26 -4.13 -0.81
N VAL A 211 -5.40 -3.17 -0.47
CA VAL A 211 -4.58 -3.18 0.75
C VAL A 211 -5.39 -2.76 1.99
N ILE A 212 -6.60 -2.21 1.81
CA ILE A 212 -7.51 -1.82 2.89
C ILE A 212 -8.29 -3.06 3.36
N ASP A 213 -8.18 -3.41 4.64
CA ASP A 213 -8.76 -4.65 5.18
C ASP A 213 -10.28 -4.63 5.23
N SER A 214 -10.87 -3.47 5.57
CA SER A 214 -12.31 -3.39 5.81
C SER A 214 -13.06 -3.05 4.51
N PRO A 215 -14.08 -3.83 4.12
CA PRO A 215 -14.87 -3.55 2.91
C PRO A 215 -15.60 -2.21 2.97
N ARG A 216 -15.94 -1.74 4.18
CA ARG A 216 -16.65 -0.49 4.43
C ARG A 216 -15.76 0.74 4.25
N GLU A 217 -14.46 0.62 4.51
CA GLU A 217 -13.48 1.70 4.26
C GLU A 217 -12.90 1.66 2.83
N ARG A 218 -13.22 0.61 2.06
CA ARG A 218 -12.83 0.45 0.65
C ARG A 218 -13.83 1.06 -0.33
N LEU A 219 -15.10 1.17 0.07
CA LEU A 219 -16.19 1.78 -0.70
C LEU A 219 -16.20 3.30 -0.51
#